data_AF-A0A534GZ99-F1
#
_entry.id   AF-A0A534GZ99-F1
#
_cell.length_a   1.000
_cell.length_b   1.000
_cell.length_c   1.000
_cell.angle_alpha   90.00
_cell.angle_beta   90.00
_cell.angle_gamma   90.00
#
_symmetry.space_group_name_H-M   'P 1'
#
loop_
_entity.id
_entity.type
_entity.pdbx_description
1 polymer ?
#
loop_
_entity_poly.entity_id
_entity_poly.type
_entity_poly.pdbx_seq_one_letter_code
_entity_poly.pdbx_strand_id
1 'polypeptide(L)'
;MMVDALSVALRALSFVTLFQAAGISLFLVLFGPHVVASGSTLRRAATLSALVAMGVLVAEYVLEAARMSGDFSGLMDLTLQSQAMHSSTAAALAGRLLGLVLIILALRLRGPPVVPLTVAGILLLTSAFALTGHTATHPERWLLSLLLIAHLLVVMFWFGALVPLHVASSRESAAIAGEVTEAF
;
A
#
# COMPACT_ATOMS: atom_id res chain seq x y z
N MET A 1 -14.21 -16.84 15.70
CA MET A 1 -13.68 -17.86 14.75
C MET A 1 -13.84 -17.40 13.29
N MET A 2 -15.06 -17.31 12.75
CA MET A 2 -15.26 -16.92 11.33
C MET A 2 -14.95 -15.45 11.05
N VAL A 3 -15.38 -14.53 11.93
CA VAL A 3 -15.06 -13.10 11.85
C VAL A 3 -13.54 -12.89 11.90
N ASP A 4 -12.84 -13.54 12.83
CA ASP A 4 -11.39 -13.42 12.97
C ASP A 4 -10.65 -13.92 11.73
N ALA A 5 -11.04 -15.06 11.17
CA ALA A 5 -10.43 -15.60 9.96
C ALA A 5 -10.60 -14.63 8.78
N LEU A 6 -11.79 -14.04 8.63
CA LEU A 6 -12.04 -13.03 7.60
C LEU A 6 -11.21 -11.75 7.83
N SER A 7 -11.11 -11.27 9.07
CA SER A 7 -10.27 -10.12 9.42
C SER A 7 -8.79 -10.37 9.09
N VAL A 8 -8.28 -11.56 9.39
CA VAL A 8 -6.90 -11.95 9.06
C VAL A 8 -6.70 -12.01 7.54
N ALA A 9 -7.64 -12.61 6.82
CA ALA A 9 -7.57 -12.70 5.36
C ALA A 9 -7.60 -11.32 4.68
N LEU A 10 -8.49 -10.42 5.13
CA LEU A 10 -8.55 -9.04 4.62
C LEU A 10 -7.28 -8.26 4.93
N ARG A 11 -6.71 -8.45 6.13
CA ARG A 11 -5.45 -7.79 6.51
C ARG A 11 -4.26 -8.29 5.70
N ALA A 12 -4.18 -9.59 5.44
CA ALA A 12 -3.15 -10.15 4.55
C ALA A 12 -3.31 -9.60 3.11
N LEU A 13 -4.54 -9.56 2.60
CA LEU A 13 -4.85 -9.02 1.28
C LEU A 13 -4.56 -7.51 1.20
N SER A 14 -4.80 -6.76 2.27
CA SER A 14 -4.52 -5.33 2.33
C SER A 14 -3.02 -5.08 2.22
N PHE A 15 -2.18 -5.87 2.89
CA PHE A 15 -0.72 -5.79 2.72
C PHE A 15 -0.27 -6.11 1.29
N VAL A 16 -0.75 -7.21 0.71
CA VAL A 16 -0.39 -7.60 -0.67
C VAL A 16 -0.73 -6.48 -1.65
N THR A 17 -1.95 -5.96 -1.60
CA THR A 17 -2.44 -4.94 -2.55
C THR A 17 -1.79 -3.58 -2.33
N LEU A 18 -1.56 -3.17 -1.07
CA LEU A 18 -0.82 -1.95 -0.73
C LEU A 18 0.62 -2.01 -1.22
N PHE A 19 1.33 -3.10 -0.92
CA PHE A 19 2.74 -3.25 -1.28
C PHE A 19 2.90 -3.33 -2.79
N GLN A 20 1.98 -4.01 -3.49
CA GLN A 20 1.97 -4.03 -4.94
C GLN A 20 1.74 -2.63 -5.54
N ALA A 21 0.77 -1.87 -5.03
CA ALA A 21 0.47 -0.53 -5.52
C ALA A 21 1.63 0.45 -5.32
N ALA A 22 2.21 0.47 -4.11
CA ALA A 22 3.34 1.33 -3.78
C ALA A 22 4.60 0.92 -4.54
N GLY A 23 4.91 -0.38 -4.58
CA GLY A 23 6.13 -0.88 -5.22
C GLY A 23 6.15 -0.74 -6.73
N ILE A 24 5.03 -0.98 -7.44
CA ILE A 24 4.98 -0.71 -8.89
C ILE A 24 5.17 0.79 -9.16
N SER A 25 4.54 1.64 -8.35
CA SER A 25 4.67 3.10 -8.48
C SER A 25 6.10 3.56 -8.23
N LEU A 26 6.78 2.99 -7.23
CA LEU A 26 8.20 3.24 -6.97
C LEU A 26 9.08 2.75 -8.12
N PHE A 27 8.82 1.55 -8.64
CA PHE A 27 9.52 1.02 -9.81
C PHE A 27 9.38 1.95 -11.03
N LEU A 28 8.17 2.47 -11.28
CA LEU A 28 7.92 3.41 -12.38
C LEU A 28 8.63 4.76 -12.19
N VAL A 29 8.86 5.19 -10.96
CA VAL A 29 9.66 6.40 -10.67
C VAL A 29 11.14 6.15 -10.96
N LEU A 30 11.67 4.98 -10.59
CA LEU A 30 13.09 4.64 -10.71
C LEU A 30 13.47 4.23 -12.14
N PHE A 31 12.67 3.35 -12.75
CA PHE A 31 12.98 2.68 -14.02
C PHE A 31 12.05 3.09 -15.17
N GLY A 32 11.04 3.91 -14.90
CA GLY A 32 10.04 4.34 -15.90
C GLY A 32 10.59 4.82 -17.25
N PRO A 33 11.72 5.55 -17.32
CA PRO A 33 12.34 5.93 -18.58
C PRO A 33 12.81 4.75 -19.45
N HIS A 34 13.13 3.60 -18.85
CA HIS A 34 13.62 2.41 -19.54
C HIS A 34 12.48 1.49 -20.02
N VAL A 35 11.34 1.47 -19.33
CA VAL A 35 10.19 0.57 -19.63
C VAL A 35 9.06 1.25 -20.42
N VAL A 36 9.39 1.87 -21.56
CA VAL A 36 8.44 2.70 -22.32
C VAL A 36 7.30 1.87 -22.91
N ALA A 37 7.56 0.67 -23.44
CA ALA A 37 6.52 -0.18 -24.04
C ALA A 37 5.57 -0.77 -22.98
N SER A 38 6.10 -1.05 -21.80
CA SER A 38 5.37 -1.65 -20.67
C SER A 38 4.70 -0.62 -19.76
N GLY A 39 5.09 0.66 -19.83
CA GLY A 39 4.70 1.69 -18.87
C GLY A 39 3.19 1.86 -18.68
N SER A 40 2.39 1.76 -19.75
CA SER A 40 0.92 1.84 -19.66
C SER A 40 0.31 0.66 -18.90
N THR A 41 0.86 -0.54 -19.10
CA THR A 41 0.43 -1.77 -18.43
C THR A 41 0.77 -1.72 -16.95
N LEU A 42 1.98 -1.25 -16.62
CA LEU A 42 2.41 -1.09 -15.23
C LEU A 42 1.61 -0.02 -14.50
N ARG A 43 1.33 1.13 -15.14
CA ARG A 43 0.45 2.16 -14.55
C ARG A 43 -0.96 1.62 -14.28
N ARG A 44 -1.50 0.80 -15.19
CA ARG A 44 -2.80 0.15 -14.99
C ARG A 44 -2.75 -0.84 -13.83
N ALA A 45 -1.71 -1.68 -13.75
CA ALA A 45 -1.53 -2.64 -12.67
C ALA A 45 -1.40 -1.94 -11.30
N ALA A 46 -0.61 -0.85 -11.22
CA ALA A 46 -0.48 -0.03 -10.02
C ALA A 46 -1.82 0.60 -9.62
N THR A 47 -2.55 1.17 -10.59
CA THR A 47 -3.86 1.79 -10.34
C THR A 47 -4.88 0.77 -9.85
N LEU A 48 -4.96 -0.40 -10.49
CA LEU A 48 -5.87 -1.48 -10.06
C LEU A 48 -5.50 -1.98 -8.66
N SER A 49 -4.21 -2.19 -8.38
CA SER A 49 -3.74 -2.60 -7.05
C SER A 49 -4.13 -1.56 -5.99
N ALA A 50 -3.97 -0.27 -6.30
CA ALA A 50 -4.35 0.82 -5.40
C ALA A 50 -5.86 0.87 -5.15
N LEU A 51 -6.68 0.71 -6.18
CA LEU A 51 -8.15 0.69 -6.04
C LEU A 51 -8.63 -0.52 -5.23
N VAL A 52 -8.06 -1.70 -5.47
CA VAL A 52 -8.35 -2.90 -4.68
C VAL A 52 -7.91 -2.68 -3.23
N ALA A 53 -6.72 -2.13 -3.00
CA ALA A 53 -6.23 -1.81 -1.65
C ALA A 53 -7.17 -0.86 -0.90
N MET A 54 -7.69 0.19 -1.55
CA MET A 54 -8.69 1.09 -0.96
C MET A 54 -9.95 0.33 -0.53
N GLY A 55 -10.49 -0.52 -1.41
CA GLY A 55 -11.68 -1.32 -1.10
C GLY A 55 -11.45 -2.28 0.06
N VAL A 56 -10.33 -2.99 0.06
CA VAL A 56 -9.97 -3.94 1.13
C VAL A 56 -9.73 -3.23 2.45
N LEU A 57 -9.06 -2.08 2.46
CA LEU A 57 -8.85 -1.28 3.67
C LEU A 57 -10.16 -0.78 4.30
N VAL A 58 -11.11 -0.33 3.47
CA VAL A 58 -12.43 0.08 3.95
C VAL A 58 -13.19 -1.13 4.50
N ALA A 59 -13.13 -2.28 3.83
CA ALA A 59 -13.73 -3.51 4.32
C ALA A 59 -13.12 -3.98 5.65
N GLU A 60 -11.80 -3.92 5.79
CA GLU A 60 -11.07 -4.24 7.03
C GLU A 60 -11.52 -3.32 8.17
N TYR A 61 -11.65 -2.02 7.92
CA TYR A 61 -12.13 -1.05 8.90
C TYR A 61 -13.57 -1.30 9.33
N VAL A 62 -14.49 -1.53 8.39
CA VAL A 62 -15.89 -1.82 8.70
C VAL A 62 -16.02 -3.10 9.55
N LEU A 63 -15.17 -4.10 9.27
CA LEU A 63 -15.15 -5.35 10.01
C LEU A 63 -14.56 -5.22 11.43
N GLU A 64 -13.88 -4.12 11.75
CA GLU A 64 -13.28 -3.92 13.09
C GLU A 64 -14.35 -3.93 14.19
N ALA A 65 -15.52 -3.34 13.96
CA ALA A 65 -16.62 -3.36 14.93
C ALA A 65 -17.17 -4.79 15.15
N ALA A 66 -17.27 -5.59 14.08
CA ALA A 66 -17.62 -7.00 14.20
C ALA A 66 -16.58 -7.77 15.02
N ARG A 67 -15.29 -7.50 14.76
CA ARG A 67 -14.16 -8.11 15.47
C ARG A 67 -14.15 -7.75 16.96
N MET A 68 -14.51 -6.50 17.31
CA MET A 68 -14.65 -6.05 18.70
C MET A 68 -15.77 -6.78 19.44
N SER A 69 -16.90 -7.02 18.76
CA SER A 69 -18.05 -7.74 19.35
C SER A 69 -17.90 -9.27 19.35
N GLY A 70 -17.00 -9.80 18.51
CA GLY A 70 -16.84 -11.24 18.26
C GLY A 70 -17.87 -11.85 17.31
N ASP A 71 -18.80 -11.05 16.77
CA ASP A 71 -19.88 -11.47 15.89
C ASP A 71 -20.18 -10.44 14.79
N PHE A 72 -20.84 -10.85 13.71
CA PHE A 72 -21.22 -9.93 12.62
C PHE A 72 -22.30 -8.92 13.03
N SER A 73 -23.03 -9.17 14.13
CA SER A 73 -23.96 -8.19 14.69
C SER A 73 -23.29 -6.86 15.06
N GLY A 74 -22.00 -6.88 15.43
CA GLY A 74 -21.23 -5.66 15.71
C GLY A 74 -21.07 -4.71 14.52
N LEU A 75 -21.32 -5.17 13.28
CA LEU A 75 -21.35 -4.28 12.11
C LEU A 75 -22.41 -3.18 12.24
N MET A 76 -23.55 -3.50 12.87
CA MET A 76 -24.69 -2.61 13.05
C MET A 76 -24.65 -1.84 14.38
N ASP A 77 -23.65 -2.09 15.23
CA ASP A 77 -23.50 -1.39 16.50
C ASP A 77 -22.85 -0.02 16.29
N LEU A 78 -23.68 1.02 16.26
CA LEU A 78 -23.24 2.41 16.09
C LEU A 78 -22.27 2.88 17.20
N THR A 79 -22.34 2.29 18.39
CA THR A 79 -21.43 2.62 19.49
C THR A 79 -20.03 2.11 19.18
N LEU A 80 -19.92 0.85 18.73
CA LEU A 80 -18.64 0.25 18.34
C LEU A 80 -18.04 0.94 17.11
N GLN A 81 -18.87 1.30 16.12
CA GLN A 81 -18.42 2.07 14.96
C GLN A 81 -17.91 3.47 15.35
N SER A 82 -18.60 4.16 16.26
CA SER A 82 -18.16 5.46 16.78
C SER A 82 -16.83 5.36 17.54
N GLN A 83 -16.65 4.32 18.34
CA GLN A 83 -15.39 4.05 19.02
C GLN A 83 -14.25 3.76 18.03
N ALA A 84 -14.52 2.96 16.99
CA ALA A 84 -13.57 2.69 15.93
C ALA A 84 -13.13 3.98 15.20
N MET A 85 -14.05 4.93 14.97
CA MET A 85 -13.75 6.22 14.31
C MET A 85 -12.79 7.12 15.11
N HIS A 86 -12.84 7.06 16.44
CA HIS A 86 -11.97 7.86 17.31
C HIS A 86 -10.65 7.14 17.67
N SER A 87 -10.39 5.99 17.04
CA SER A 87 -9.20 5.17 17.31
C SER A 87 -8.00 5.56 16.43
N SER A 88 -6.81 5.12 16.84
CA SER A 88 -5.61 5.21 15.99
C SER A 88 -5.72 4.41 14.69
N THR A 89 -6.59 3.40 14.66
CA THR A 89 -6.90 2.61 13.45
C THR A 89 -7.57 3.48 12.38
N ALA A 90 -8.50 4.36 12.76
CA ALA A 90 -9.12 5.29 11.83
C ALA A 90 -8.11 6.31 11.27
N ALA A 91 -7.21 6.82 12.11
CA ALA A 91 -6.13 7.70 11.67
C ALA A 91 -5.16 7.00 10.71
N ALA A 92 -4.80 5.74 10.99
CA ALA A 92 -3.98 4.93 10.09
C ALA A 92 -4.68 4.63 8.76
N LEU A 93 -5.97 4.31 8.79
CA LEU A 93 -6.78 4.14 7.58
C LEU A 93 -6.76 5.40 6.73
N ALA A 94 -7.04 6.57 7.33
CA ALA A 94 -7.04 7.84 6.62
C ALA A 94 -5.69 8.14 5.96
N GLY A 95 -4.58 7.90 6.67
CA GLY A 95 -3.23 8.06 6.12
C GLY A 95 -2.96 7.13 4.93
N ARG A 96 -3.35 5.85 5.04
CA ARG A 96 -3.20 4.87 3.93
C ARG A 96 -4.04 5.24 2.72
N LEU A 97 -5.30 5.62 2.93
CA LEU A 97 -6.21 6.03 1.85
C LEU A 97 -5.71 7.31 1.16
N LEU A 98 -5.28 8.31 1.92
CA LEU A 98 -4.74 9.55 1.36
C LEU A 98 -3.45 9.28 0.57
N GLY A 99 -2.58 8.40 1.09
CA GLY A 99 -1.37 7.96 0.38
C GLY A 99 -1.69 7.27 -0.96
N LEU A 100 -2.69 6.38 -0.97
CA LEU A 100 -3.17 5.72 -2.20
C LEU A 100 -3.78 6.72 -3.20
N VAL A 101 -4.54 7.72 -2.72
CA VAL A 101 -5.09 8.78 -3.58
C VAL A 101 -3.97 9.58 -4.24
N LEU A 102 -2.91 9.94 -3.50
CA LEU A 102 -1.74 10.63 -4.06
C LEU A 102 -1.02 9.77 -5.11
N ILE A 103 -0.86 8.47 -4.87
CA ILE A 103 -0.29 7.53 -5.83
C ILE A 103 -1.15 7.46 -7.10
N ILE A 104 -2.47 7.30 -6.98
CA ILE A 104 -3.39 7.27 -8.14
C ILE A 104 -3.31 8.59 -8.92
N LEU A 105 -3.24 9.73 -8.23
CA LEU A 105 -3.08 11.03 -8.88
C LEU A 105 -1.75 11.10 -9.63
N ALA A 106 -0.64 10.70 -9.02
CA ALA A 106 0.68 10.68 -9.66
C ALA A 106 0.69 9.78 -10.91
N LEU A 107 0.03 8.62 -10.87
CA LEU A 107 -0.05 7.69 -12.00
C LEU A 107 -0.80 8.25 -13.21
N ARG A 108 -1.72 9.19 -12.99
CA ARG A 108 -2.50 9.90 -14.04
C ARG A 108 -1.77 11.12 -14.61
N LEU A 109 -0.85 11.69 -13.84
CA LEU A 109 -0.08 12.86 -14.26
C LEU A 109 1.11 12.47 -15.15
N ARG A 110 1.62 13.47 -15.87
CA ARG A 110 2.89 13.41 -16.61
C ARG A 110 3.75 14.61 -16.20
N GLY A 111 5.07 14.44 -16.26
CA GLY A 111 6.04 15.52 -16.01
C GLY A 111 6.47 15.66 -14.54
N PRO A 112 6.95 16.86 -14.14
CA PRO A 112 7.59 17.10 -12.85
C PRO A 112 6.83 16.66 -11.58
N PRO A 113 5.48 16.78 -11.49
CA PRO A 113 4.78 16.45 -10.25
C PRO A 113 4.72 14.95 -9.93
N VAL A 114 5.02 14.07 -10.89
CA VAL A 114 4.88 12.61 -10.71
C VAL A 114 5.73 12.07 -9.56
N VAL A 115 7.00 12.45 -9.50
CA VAL A 115 7.94 11.98 -8.47
C VAL A 115 7.54 12.45 -7.07
N PRO A 116 7.37 13.76 -6.79
CA PRO A 116 7.04 14.22 -5.45
C PRO A 116 5.68 13.69 -4.95
N LEU A 117 4.65 13.59 -5.81
CA LEU A 117 3.38 13.00 -5.38
C LEU A 117 3.50 11.51 -5.07
N THR A 118 4.25 10.75 -5.88
CA THR A 118 4.46 9.32 -5.63
C THR A 118 5.19 9.12 -4.31
N VAL A 119 6.28 9.85 -4.09
CA VAL A 119 7.08 9.78 -2.85
C VAL A 119 6.23 10.19 -1.63
N ALA A 120 5.50 11.31 -1.72
CA ALA A 120 4.62 11.76 -0.64
C ALA A 120 3.53 10.73 -0.33
N GLY A 121 2.92 10.13 -1.37
CA GLY A 121 1.91 9.09 -1.22
C GLY A 121 2.43 7.84 -0.54
N ILE A 122 3.61 7.36 -0.95
CA ILE A 122 4.27 6.20 -0.34
C ILE A 122 4.63 6.50 1.13
N LEU A 123 5.28 7.64 1.40
CA LEU A 123 5.70 8.01 2.76
C LEU A 123 4.50 8.15 3.72
N LEU A 124 3.41 8.75 3.26
CA LEU A 124 2.20 8.89 4.06
C LEU A 124 1.57 7.52 4.36
N LEU A 125 1.47 6.67 3.33
CA LEU A 125 0.96 5.30 3.46
C LEU A 125 1.81 4.46 4.41
N THR A 126 3.14 4.50 4.30
CA THR A 126 4.05 3.76 5.18
C THR A 126 4.03 4.30 6.60
N SER A 127 4.00 5.62 6.78
CA SER A 127 3.99 6.23 8.12
C SER A 127 2.73 5.88 8.90
N ALA A 128 1.61 5.64 8.21
CA ALA A 128 0.38 5.18 8.84
C ALA A 128 0.52 3.84 9.57
N PHE A 129 1.51 3.00 9.25
CA PHE A 129 1.79 1.78 10.00
C PHE A 129 2.35 2.05 11.40
N ALA A 130 3.08 3.16 11.58
CA ALA A 130 3.64 3.54 12.87
C ALA A 130 2.57 4.01 13.88
N LEU A 131 1.36 4.33 13.42
CA LEU A 131 0.24 4.74 14.26
C LEU A 131 -0.45 3.55 14.96
N THR A 132 -0.15 2.32 14.54
CA THR A 132 -0.84 1.11 14.98
C THR A 132 0.14 0.03 15.42
N GLY A 133 -0.30 -0.88 16.29
CA GLY A 133 0.49 -2.01 16.76
C GLY A 133 1.47 -1.67 17.90
N HIS A 134 2.24 -2.68 18.33
CA HIS A 134 3.10 -2.60 19.52
C HIS A 134 4.19 -1.53 19.43
N THR A 135 4.60 -1.16 18.21
CA THR A 135 5.55 -0.08 17.96
C THR A 135 5.06 1.27 18.47
N ALA A 136 3.75 1.52 18.43
CA ALA A 136 3.16 2.79 18.85
C ALA A 136 3.18 2.99 20.38
N THR A 137 3.22 1.89 21.14
CA THR A 137 3.14 1.89 22.62
C THR A 137 4.50 1.71 23.31
N HIS A 138 5.58 1.49 22.55
CA HIS A 138 6.90 1.23 23.11
C HIS A 138 7.62 2.54 23.54
N PRO A 139 8.43 2.54 24.62
CA PRO A 139 9.21 3.71 25.03
C PRO A 139 10.09 4.29 23.91
N GLU A 140 10.72 3.41 23.13
CA GLU A 140 11.59 3.77 22.00
C GLU A 140 10.84 3.82 20.65
N ARG A 141 9.56 4.22 20.68
CA ARG A 141 8.70 4.25 19.48
C ARG A 141 9.30 4.99 18.28
N TRP A 142 10.13 6.01 18.51
CA TRP A 142 10.70 6.81 17.43
C TRP A 142 11.68 5.99 16.57
N LEU A 143 12.60 5.26 17.19
CA LEU A 143 13.61 4.44 16.51
C LEU A 143 12.94 3.24 15.85
N LEU A 144 12.02 2.58 16.56
CA LEU A 144 11.30 1.43 16.02
C LEU A 144 10.37 1.81 14.87
N SER A 145 9.73 2.99 14.91
CA SER A 145 8.91 3.49 13.80
C SER A 145 9.77 3.78 12.58
N LEU A 146 10.93 4.40 12.75
CA LEU A 146 11.85 4.66 11.65
C LEU A 146 12.36 3.36 11.02
N LEU A 147 12.76 2.39 11.84
CA LEU A 147 13.20 1.08 11.38
C LEU A 147 12.08 0.31 10.66
N LEU A 148 10.85 0.38 11.20
CA LEU A 148 9.67 -0.22 10.57
C LEU A 148 9.38 0.42 9.21
N ILE A 149 9.39 1.75 9.12
CA ILE A 149 9.16 2.47 7.85
C ILE A 149 10.24 2.07 6.83
N ALA A 150 11.51 2.07 7.23
CA ALA A 150 12.61 1.64 6.36
C ALA A 150 12.43 0.20 5.87
N HIS A 151 12.09 -0.73 6.77
CA HIS A 151 11.81 -2.11 6.42
C HIS A 151 10.63 -2.24 5.44
N LEU A 152 9.52 -1.54 5.70
CA LEU A 152 8.35 -1.57 4.82
C LEU A 152 8.66 -1.01 3.44
N LEU A 153 9.47 0.05 3.33
CA LEU A 153 9.90 0.58 2.03
C LEU A 153 10.68 -0.46 1.22
N VAL A 154 11.60 -1.19 1.87
CA VAL A 154 12.34 -2.29 1.24
C VAL A 154 11.40 -3.41 0.78
N VAL A 155 10.47 -3.84 1.65
CA VAL A 155 9.49 -4.88 1.33
C VAL A 155 8.58 -4.46 0.18
N MET A 156 8.07 -3.23 0.21
CA MET A 156 7.22 -2.68 -0.85
C MET A 156 7.96 -2.64 -2.19
N PHE A 157 9.22 -2.20 -2.19
CA PHE A 157 10.05 -2.18 -3.40
C PHE A 157 10.25 -3.60 -3.95
N TRP A 158 10.77 -4.52 -3.14
CA TRP A 158 11.06 -5.89 -3.57
C TRP A 158 9.82 -6.64 -4.03
N PHE A 159 8.77 -6.64 -3.21
CA PHE A 159 7.54 -7.36 -3.55
C PHE A 159 6.85 -6.73 -4.77
N GLY A 160 6.74 -5.41 -4.80
CA GLY A 160 6.04 -4.72 -5.88
C GLY A 160 6.81 -4.69 -7.20
N ALA A 161 8.13 -4.88 -7.20
CA ALA A 161 8.96 -4.95 -8.41
C ALA A 161 8.81 -6.26 -9.19
N LEU A 162 8.27 -7.33 -8.58
CA LEU A 162 8.12 -8.64 -9.24
C LEU A 162 7.25 -8.57 -10.51
N VAL A 163 6.11 -7.87 -10.44
CA VAL A 163 5.22 -7.69 -11.60
C VAL A 163 5.89 -6.85 -12.71
N PRO A 164 6.49 -5.68 -12.41
CA PRO A 164 7.27 -4.91 -13.36
C PRO A 164 8.39 -5.68 -14.04
N LEU A 165 9.18 -6.44 -13.28
CA LEU A 165 10.28 -7.25 -13.84
C LEU A 165 9.73 -8.31 -14.80
N HIS A 166 8.69 -9.06 -14.39
CA HIS A 166 8.07 -10.06 -15.26
C HIS A 166 7.50 -9.45 -16.56
N VAL A 167 6.86 -8.28 -16.46
CA VAL A 167 6.31 -7.59 -17.64
C VAL A 167 7.43 -7.04 -18.52
N ALA A 168 8.48 -6.45 -17.95
CA ALA A 168 9.61 -5.92 -18.69
C ALA A 168 10.34 -7.04 -19.45
N SER A 169 10.63 -8.18 -18.79
CA SER A 169 11.27 -9.33 -19.43
C SER A 169 10.44 -9.98 -20.54
N SER A 170 9.11 -9.81 -20.54
CA SER A 170 8.22 -10.41 -21.55
C SER A 170 7.84 -9.46 -22.69
N ARG A 171 7.98 -8.14 -22.51
CA ARG A 171 7.46 -7.13 -23.44
C ARG A 171 8.49 -6.15 -23.96
N GLU A 172 9.58 -5.94 -23.23
CA GLU A 172 10.70 -5.12 -23.70
C GLU A 172 11.68 -5.96 -24.53
N SER A 173 12.56 -5.29 -25.29
CA SER A 173 13.66 -5.98 -25.97
C SER A 173 14.63 -6.60 -24.95
N ALA A 174 15.36 -7.65 -25.36
CA ALA A 174 16.35 -8.29 -24.50
C ALA A 174 17.43 -7.32 -23.97
N ALA A 175 17.78 -6.28 -24.74
CA ALA A 175 18.71 -5.24 -24.32
C ALA A 175 18.15 -4.40 -23.16
N ILE A 176 16.92 -3.90 -23.29
CA ILE A 176 16.24 -3.10 -22.25
C ILE A 176 15.97 -3.96 -21.00
N ALA A 177 15.53 -5.21 -21.18
CA ALA A 177 15.34 -6.13 -20.06
C ALA A 177 16.65 -6.41 -19.32
N GLY A 178 17.77 -6.52 -20.05
CA GLY A 178 19.12 -6.63 -19.50
C GLY A 178 19.50 -5.40 -18.69
N GLU A 179 19.37 -4.20 -19.26
CA GLU A 179 19.68 -2.93 -18.58
C GLU A 179 18.89 -2.74 -17.28
N VAL A 180 17.58 -3.03 -17.31
CA VAL A 180 16.73 -2.95 -16.10
C VAL A 180 17.17 -3.96 -15.05
N THR A 181 17.60 -5.16 -15.45
CA THR A 181 18.05 -6.20 -14.52
C THR A 181 19.43 -5.89 -13.94
N GLU A 182 20.34 -5.31 -14.72
CA GLU A 182 21.67 -4.87 -14.23
C GLU A 182 21.58 -3.67 -13.30
N ALA A 183 20.59 -2.79 -13.50
CA ALA A 183 20.37 -1.61 -12.67
C ALA A 183 19.53 -1.89 -11.40
N PHE A 184 18.93 -3.08 -11.28
CA PHE A 184 18.11 -3.51 -10.15
C PHE A 184 18.96 -4.15 -9.04
#